data_AF-A0A9D7D5C5-F1
#
_entry.id   AF-A0A9D7D5C5-F1
#
_cell.length_a   1.000
_cell.length_b   1.000
_cell.length_c   1.000
_cell.angle_alpha   90.00
_cell.angle_beta   90.00
_cell.angle_gamma   90.00
#
_symmetry.space_group_name_H-M   'P 1'
#
loop_
_entity.id
_entity.type
_entity.pdbx_description
1 polymer ?
#
loop_
_entity_poly.entity_id
_entity_poly.type
_entity_poly.pdbx_seq_one_letter_code
_entity_poly.pdbx_strand_id
1 'polypeptide(L)'
;MRRTTSALTAAALVAFAACGSTSDDDARRSVALQPRAPSLPAPAARLPPTPGDLLPAMGRVTEREVHPGAATLGARLADVALCEGCHEDVADGFRASAHGHASFDNPLYRVAVERLARERGTAATRVCGGCHDIALLVDGALDAPIEASDRRAHAGISCRSCHGFSAVDVVGNGAWTSTRATFHCRVRATRRVCAPTRSGPRRRSCDR
;
A
#
# COMPACT_ATOMS: atom_id res chain seq x y z
N MET A 1 8.27 52.61 -75.65
CA MET A 1 9.67 52.77 -75.17
C MET A 1 9.92 51.74 -74.08
N ARG A 2 10.90 50.85 -74.29
CA ARG A 2 11.41 49.91 -73.29
C ARG A 2 12.09 50.68 -72.15
N ARG A 3 11.93 50.23 -70.90
CA ARG A 3 12.97 50.31 -69.86
C ARG A 3 12.73 49.20 -68.82
N THR A 4 13.70 48.28 -68.82
CA THR A 4 14.01 47.23 -67.86
C THR A 4 14.58 47.81 -66.57
N THR A 5 14.30 47.18 -65.42
CA THR A 5 15.09 47.06 -64.17
C THR A 5 14.11 46.83 -63.02
N SER A 6 14.31 46.01 -61.99
CA SER A 6 15.25 44.96 -61.64
C SER A 6 14.58 44.28 -60.45
N ALA A 7 14.62 42.95 -60.42
CA ALA A 7 14.12 42.18 -59.29
C ALA A 7 15.00 42.40 -58.05
N LEU A 8 14.36 42.71 -56.92
CA LEU A 8 14.93 42.54 -55.59
C LEU A 8 13.85 41.84 -54.75
N THR A 9 13.71 40.54 -54.98
CA THR A 9 12.98 39.65 -54.09
C THR A 9 13.84 39.47 -52.84
N ALA A 10 13.47 40.15 -51.75
CA ALA A 10 13.97 39.85 -50.42
C ALA A 10 13.51 38.43 -50.06
N ALA A 11 14.42 37.46 -50.18
CA ALA A 11 14.19 36.12 -49.66
C ALA A 11 14.16 36.21 -48.13
N ALA A 12 12.96 36.19 -47.56
CA ALA A 12 12.80 35.94 -46.14
C ALA A 12 13.31 34.52 -45.85
N LEU A 13 14.49 34.43 -45.24
CA LEU A 13 14.99 33.19 -44.65
C LEU A 13 14.05 32.82 -43.49
N VAL A 14 13.03 32.03 -43.79
CA VAL A 14 12.29 31.27 -42.79
C VAL A 14 13.28 30.26 -42.23
N ALA A 15 13.86 30.57 -41.07
CA ALA A 15 14.58 29.61 -40.28
C ALA A 15 13.56 28.55 -39.83
N PHE A 16 13.45 27.46 -40.59
CA PHE A 16 12.89 26.23 -40.07
C PHE A 16 13.79 25.83 -38.89
N ALA A 17 13.34 26.14 -37.67
CA ALA A 17 13.80 25.43 -36.49
C ALA A 17 13.44 23.97 -36.74
N ALA A 18 14.41 23.22 -37.27
CA ALA A 18 14.32 21.78 -37.31
C ALA A 18 14.11 21.34 -35.86
N CYS A 19 12.90 20.89 -35.55
CA CYS A 19 12.71 19.94 -34.48
C CYS A 19 13.56 18.73 -34.87
N GLY A 20 14.84 18.77 -34.51
CA GLY A 20 15.64 17.57 -34.43
C GLY A 20 14.93 16.69 -33.43
N SER A 21 14.15 15.72 -33.94
CA SER A 21 13.98 14.49 -33.20
C SER A 21 15.39 14.04 -32.89
N THR A 22 15.81 14.22 -31.64
CA THR A 22 16.94 13.46 -31.12
C THR A 22 16.59 12.01 -31.43
N SER A 23 17.19 11.47 -32.47
CA SER A 23 17.11 10.05 -32.77
C SER A 23 17.38 9.32 -31.46
N ASP A 24 16.59 8.29 -31.18
CA ASP A 24 16.64 7.39 -30.02
C ASP A 24 18.00 6.69 -29.78
N ASP A 25 19.10 7.25 -30.29
CA ASP A 25 20.46 6.71 -30.18
C ASP A 25 21.17 7.13 -28.89
N ASP A 26 20.73 8.18 -28.18
CA ASP A 26 21.35 8.64 -26.92
C ASP A 26 20.68 8.09 -25.64
N ALA A 27 19.60 7.29 -25.77
CA ALA A 27 18.86 6.72 -24.63
C ALA A 27 19.08 5.20 -24.45
N ARG A 28 20.00 4.57 -25.20
CA ARG A 28 20.55 3.26 -24.81
C ARG A 28 21.57 3.44 -23.69
N ARG A 29 21.11 3.99 -22.56
CA ARG A 29 21.76 3.74 -21.28
C ARG A 29 21.70 2.23 -21.13
N SER A 30 22.83 1.57 -21.36
CA SER A 30 22.99 0.16 -21.07
C SER A 30 22.52 -0.03 -19.63
N VAL A 31 21.32 -0.58 -19.46
CA VAL A 31 20.89 -1.11 -18.18
C VAL A 31 21.85 -2.26 -17.97
N ALA A 32 22.96 -1.99 -17.30
CA ALA A 32 23.89 -3.02 -16.88
C ALA A 32 23.04 -4.04 -16.14
N LEU A 33 22.94 -5.24 -16.71
CA LEU A 33 22.30 -6.38 -16.06
C LEU A 33 22.95 -6.47 -14.68
N GLN A 34 22.19 -6.17 -13.64
CA GLN A 34 22.69 -6.33 -12.29
C GLN A 34 23.09 -7.80 -12.13
N PRO A 35 24.25 -8.10 -11.51
CA PRO A 35 24.65 -9.47 -11.26
C PRO A 35 23.48 -10.21 -10.63
N ARG A 36 23.11 -11.36 -11.21
CA ARG A 36 22.00 -12.17 -10.70
C ARG A 36 22.30 -12.48 -9.24
N ALA A 37 21.50 -11.90 -8.34
CA ALA A 37 21.56 -12.28 -6.93
C ALA A 37 21.48 -13.81 -6.82
N PRO A 38 22.19 -14.44 -5.88
CA PRO A 38 22.11 -15.88 -5.69
C PRO A 38 20.64 -16.30 -5.63
N SER A 39 20.26 -17.31 -6.42
CA SER A 39 18.90 -17.82 -6.39
C SER A 39 18.62 -18.39 -5.00
N LEU A 40 17.61 -17.84 -4.32
CA LEU A 40 17.08 -18.44 -3.12
C LEU A 40 16.61 -19.87 -3.45
N PRO A 41 16.79 -20.85 -2.54
CA PRO A 41 16.25 -22.19 -2.73
C PRO A 41 14.74 -22.10 -2.93
N ALA A 42 14.22 -22.93 -3.84
CA ALA A 42 12.78 -23.01 -4.07
C ALA A 42 12.06 -23.36 -2.76
N PRO A 43 10.94 -22.69 -2.42
CA PRO A 43 10.17 -23.07 -1.25
C PRO A 43 9.67 -24.51 -1.40
N ALA A 44 9.66 -25.25 -0.30
CA ALA A 44 9.16 -26.62 -0.28
C ALA A 44 7.68 -26.65 -0.70
N ALA A 45 7.31 -27.59 -1.58
CA ALA A 45 5.93 -27.82 -1.97
C ALA A 45 5.14 -28.37 -0.78
N ARG A 46 4.42 -27.49 -0.08
CA ARG A 46 3.59 -27.81 1.07
C ARG A 46 2.19 -27.25 0.85
N LEU A 47 1.18 -27.96 1.35
CA LEU A 47 -0.19 -27.43 1.38
C LEU A 47 -0.30 -26.34 2.46
N PRO A 48 -1.22 -25.39 2.30
CA PRO A 48 -1.47 -24.41 3.35
C PRO A 48 -1.85 -25.08 4.69
N PRO A 49 -1.50 -24.45 5.82
CA PRO A 49 -1.88 -24.96 7.13
C PRO A 49 -3.40 -24.95 7.31
N THR A 50 -3.91 -25.65 8.33
CA THR A 50 -5.35 -25.84 8.56
C THR A 50 -6.12 -24.51 8.46
N PRO A 51 -7.19 -24.45 7.65
CA PRO A 51 -8.09 -23.30 7.53
C PRO A 51 -8.55 -22.73 8.90
N GLY A 52 -8.65 -21.40 9.03
CA GLY A 52 -9.10 -20.70 10.26
C GLY A 52 -10.39 -19.91 10.07
N ASP A 53 -10.74 -19.01 11.01
CA ASP A 53 -12.05 -18.31 11.00
C ASP A 53 -12.19 -17.27 9.88
N LEU A 54 -11.09 -16.89 9.21
CA LEU A 54 -11.07 -15.86 8.16
C LEU A 54 -11.24 -16.42 6.74
N LEU A 55 -11.61 -17.69 6.58
CA LEU A 55 -11.65 -18.33 5.28
C LEU A 55 -12.56 -17.63 4.27
N PRO A 56 -12.20 -17.69 2.97
CA PRO A 56 -11.03 -18.36 2.38
C PRO A 56 -9.66 -17.68 2.60
N ALA A 57 -9.58 -16.52 3.26
CA ALA A 57 -8.29 -15.98 3.69
C ALA A 57 -7.69 -16.83 4.81
N MET A 58 -6.36 -16.95 4.80
CA MET A 58 -5.62 -17.77 5.76
C MET A 58 -4.93 -16.96 6.84
N GLY A 59 -5.30 -15.67 6.95
CA GLY A 59 -4.90 -14.83 8.06
C GLY A 59 -5.38 -15.41 9.38
N ARG A 60 -4.58 -15.26 10.43
CA ARG A 60 -4.91 -15.68 11.78
C ARG A 60 -4.68 -14.52 12.72
N VAL A 61 -5.65 -14.28 13.59
CA VAL A 61 -5.51 -13.34 14.72
C VAL A 61 -5.50 -14.17 15.98
N THR A 62 -4.35 -14.25 16.66
CA THR A 62 -4.19 -15.10 17.85
C THR A 62 -4.53 -14.36 19.14
N GLU A 63 -4.57 -13.03 19.11
CA GLU A 63 -5.00 -12.20 20.24
C GLU A 63 -5.99 -11.15 19.74
N ARG A 64 -7.27 -11.31 20.10
CA ARG A 64 -8.33 -10.33 19.81
C ARG A 64 -8.63 -9.58 21.10
N GLU A 65 -7.82 -8.56 21.42
CA GLU A 65 -8.06 -7.72 22.60
C GLU A 65 -9.38 -6.95 22.47
N VAL A 66 -10.44 -7.48 23.09
CA VAL A 66 -11.72 -6.80 23.23
C VAL A 66 -11.72 -6.04 24.55
N HIS A 67 -11.58 -4.72 24.47
CA HIS A 67 -11.84 -3.85 25.61
C HIS A 67 -13.24 -3.24 25.44
N PRO A 68 -14.13 -3.34 26.43
CA PRO A 68 -15.44 -2.69 26.38
C PRO A 68 -15.29 -1.19 26.08
N GLY A 69 -15.99 -0.70 25.05
CA GLY A 69 -15.93 0.70 24.62
C GLY A 69 -14.69 1.08 23.78
N ALA A 70 -13.76 0.16 23.53
CA ALA A 70 -12.63 0.42 22.63
C ALA A 70 -12.99 0.13 21.17
N ALA A 71 -12.29 0.79 20.25
CA ALA A 71 -12.38 0.50 18.82
C ALA A 71 -12.16 -1.00 18.53
N THR A 72 -12.89 -1.52 17.53
CA THR A 72 -12.74 -2.90 17.04
C THR A 72 -11.30 -3.14 16.55
N LEU A 73 -10.91 -4.40 16.41
CA LEU A 73 -9.58 -4.76 15.92
C LEU A 73 -9.31 -4.11 14.56
N GLY A 74 -10.24 -4.25 13.62
CA GLY A 74 -10.13 -3.66 12.28
C GLY A 74 -10.04 -2.14 12.31
N ALA A 75 -10.85 -1.46 13.14
CA ALA A 75 -10.75 -0.01 13.29
C ALA A 75 -9.38 0.42 13.83
N ARG A 76 -8.79 -0.34 14.77
CA ARG A 76 -7.43 -0.06 15.24
C ARG A 76 -6.38 -0.35 14.17
N LEU A 77 -6.53 -1.40 13.37
CA LEU A 77 -5.63 -1.68 12.24
C LEU A 77 -5.70 -0.55 11.20
N ALA A 78 -6.89 0.00 10.95
CA ALA A 78 -7.09 1.10 10.00
C ALA A 78 -6.53 2.46 10.47
N ASP A 79 -6.15 2.60 11.74
CA ASP A 79 -5.70 3.87 12.32
C ASP A 79 -4.23 4.19 11.98
N VAL A 80 -4.04 4.81 10.81
CA VAL A 80 -2.75 5.34 10.35
C VAL A 80 -2.35 6.62 11.09
N ALA A 81 -3.34 7.43 11.51
CA ALA A 81 -3.10 8.72 12.17
C ALA A 81 -2.34 8.56 13.50
N LEU A 82 -2.57 7.44 14.20
CA LEU A 82 -1.79 7.07 15.38
C LEU A 82 -0.28 7.01 15.11
N CYS A 83 0.13 6.49 13.96
CA CYS A 83 1.52 6.35 13.56
C CYS A 83 2.10 7.67 13.03
N GLU A 84 1.32 8.37 12.20
CA GLU A 84 1.66 9.68 11.63
C GLU A 84 2.09 10.68 12.71
N GLY A 85 1.45 10.68 13.88
CA GLY A 85 1.78 11.60 14.97
C GLY A 85 3.24 11.55 15.48
N CYS A 86 4.00 10.48 15.21
CA CYS A 86 5.45 10.34 15.44
C CYS A 86 6.25 10.01 14.15
N HIS A 87 5.60 9.69 13.02
CA HIS A 87 6.23 9.16 11.79
C HIS A 87 5.64 9.78 10.52
N GLU A 88 5.66 11.11 10.44
CA GLU A 88 5.05 11.90 9.36
C GLU A 88 5.56 11.53 7.97
N ASP A 89 6.88 11.59 7.73
CA ASP A 89 7.48 11.26 6.41
C ASP A 89 7.12 9.84 5.93
N VAL A 90 7.04 8.89 6.86
CA VAL A 90 6.67 7.50 6.56
C VAL A 90 5.19 7.40 6.23
N ALA A 91 4.33 8.14 6.95
CA ALA A 91 2.91 8.20 6.67
C ALA A 91 2.64 8.84 5.30
N ASP A 92 3.38 9.86 4.90
CA ASP A 92 3.30 10.46 3.57
C ASP A 92 3.72 9.49 2.47
N GLY A 93 4.85 8.80 2.66
CA GLY A 93 5.27 7.75 1.73
C GLY A 93 4.24 6.62 1.62
N PHE A 94 3.64 6.21 2.74
CA PHE A 94 2.57 5.21 2.76
C PHE A 94 1.34 5.69 1.98
N ARG A 95 0.89 6.94 2.21
CA ARG A 95 -0.27 7.54 1.53
C ARG A 95 -0.10 7.63 0.02
N ALA A 96 1.13 7.77 -0.48
CA ALA A 96 1.42 7.78 -1.91
C ALA A 96 1.67 6.38 -2.51
N SER A 97 1.63 5.32 -1.69
CA SER A 97 2.03 3.98 -2.11
C SER A 97 0.86 3.12 -2.61
N ALA A 98 1.18 2.08 -3.38
CA ALA A 98 0.22 1.05 -3.75
C ALA A 98 -0.39 0.32 -2.55
N HIS A 99 0.34 0.22 -1.43
CA HIS A 99 -0.19 -0.35 -0.18
C HIS A 99 -1.20 0.57 0.50
N GLY A 100 -0.99 1.89 0.45
CA GLY A 100 -1.95 2.88 0.93
C GLY A 100 -3.27 2.80 0.18
N HIS A 101 -3.19 2.61 -1.14
CA HIS A 101 -4.33 2.49 -2.06
C HIS A 101 -4.66 1.03 -2.41
N ALA A 102 -4.54 0.13 -1.45
CA ALA A 102 -4.80 -1.29 -1.69
C ALA A 102 -6.27 -1.69 -1.52
N SER A 103 -7.16 -0.80 -1.06
CA SER A 103 -8.53 -1.13 -0.68
C SER A 103 -9.54 -0.44 -1.62
N PHE A 104 -10.75 -0.14 -1.15
CA PHE A 104 -11.87 0.37 -1.96
C PHE A 104 -11.66 1.80 -2.49
N ASP A 105 -10.64 2.50 -2.00
CA ASP A 105 -10.16 3.77 -2.56
C ASP A 105 -9.48 3.60 -3.93
N ASN A 106 -9.09 2.37 -4.28
CA ASN A 106 -8.65 2.01 -5.62
C ASN A 106 -9.82 1.53 -6.49
N PRO A 107 -10.19 2.27 -7.55
CA PRO A 107 -11.37 1.95 -8.35
C PRO A 107 -11.25 0.63 -9.11
N LEU A 108 -10.04 0.22 -9.50
CA LEU A 108 -9.82 -1.06 -10.21
C LEU A 108 -10.05 -2.23 -9.26
N TYR A 109 -9.51 -2.11 -8.04
CA TYR A 109 -9.71 -3.10 -7.00
C TYR A 109 -11.20 -3.22 -6.61
N ARG A 110 -11.85 -2.08 -6.34
CA ARG A 110 -13.26 -2.04 -5.95
C ARG A 110 -14.15 -2.77 -6.96
N VAL A 111 -13.98 -2.48 -8.25
CA VAL A 111 -14.78 -3.14 -9.31
C VAL A 111 -14.58 -4.66 -9.31
N ALA A 112 -13.35 -5.13 -9.08
CA ALA A 112 -13.06 -6.56 -9.01
C ALA A 112 -13.74 -7.23 -7.81
N VAL A 113 -13.65 -6.62 -6.62
CA VAL A 113 -14.27 -7.13 -5.39
C VAL A 113 -15.79 -7.13 -5.49
N GLU A 114 -16.39 -6.04 -5.94
CA GLU A 114 -17.84 -5.94 -6.09
C GLU A 114 -18.37 -6.92 -7.16
N ARG A 115 -17.62 -7.15 -8.23
CA ARG A 115 -17.96 -8.17 -9.22
C ARG A 115 -17.95 -9.56 -8.59
N LEU A 116 -16.91 -9.91 -7.85
CA LEU A 116 -16.83 -11.19 -7.15
C LEU A 116 -17.99 -11.34 -6.15
N ALA A 117 -18.31 -10.28 -5.41
CA ALA A 117 -19.45 -10.27 -4.48
C ALA A 117 -20.78 -10.55 -5.20
N ARG A 118 -21.01 -9.92 -6.37
CA ARG A 118 -22.22 -10.15 -7.18
C ARG A 118 -22.30 -11.58 -7.72
N GLU A 119 -21.17 -12.14 -8.16
CA GLU A 119 -21.13 -13.46 -8.79
C GLU A 119 -21.15 -14.62 -7.78
N ARG A 120 -20.55 -14.43 -6.60
CA ARG A 120 -20.25 -15.52 -5.65
C ARG A 120 -20.66 -15.24 -4.20
N GLY A 121 -21.26 -14.08 -3.93
CA GLY A 121 -21.60 -13.61 -2.59
C GLY A 121 -20.45 -12.86 -1.90
N THR A 122 -20.80 -12.01 -0.94
CA THR A 122 -19.86 -11.18 -0.16
C THR A 122 -18.79 -12.01 0.55
N ALA A 123 -19.16 -13.15 1.15
CA ALA A 123 -18.20 -14.05 1.82
C ALA A 123 -17.05 -14.52 0.90
N ALA A 124 -17.26 -14.62 -0.42
CA ALA A 124 -16.20 -14.99 -1.36
C ALA A 124 -15.09 -13.92 -1.45
N THR A 125 -15.42 -12.65 -1.18
CA THR A 125 -14.48 -11.52 -1.22
C THR A 125 -13.44 -11.55 -0.11
N ARG A 126 -13.66 -12.36 0.93
CA ARG A 126 -12.65 -12.56 2.00
C ARG A 126 -11.31 -13.03 1.44
N VAL A 127 -11.28 -13.69 0.28
CA VAL A 127 -10.02 -14.03 -0.42
C VAL A 127 -9.20 -12.76 -0.72
N CYS A 128 -9.85 -11.70 -1.20
CA CYS A 128 -9.23 -10.40 -1.44
C CYS A 128 -8.80 -9.76 -0.11
N GLY A 129 -9.67 -9.87 0.91
CA GLY A 129 -9.45 -9.33 2.24
C GLY A 129 -8.22 -9.87 2.98
N GLY A 130 -7.74 -11.06 2.61
CA GLY A 130 -6.52 -11.64 3.18
C GLY A 130 -5.28 -10.77 2.96
N CYS A 131 -5.25 -9.97 1.90
CA CYS A 131 -4.13 -9.10 1.57
C CYS A 131 -4.54 -7.62 1.51
N HIS A 132 -5.70 -7.29 0.95
CA HIS A 132 -6.08 -5.92 0.62
C HIS A 132 -6.94 -5.23 1.69
N ASP A 133 -7.83 -5.97 2.33
CA ASP A 133 -8.83 -5.44 3.26
C ASP A 133 -8.71 -6.06 4.66
N ILE A 134 -7.49 -6.20 5.18
CA ILE A 134 -7.23 -6.89 6.45
C ILE A 134 -8.08 -6.30 7.58
N ALA A 135 -8.22 -4.97 7.63
CA ALA A 135 -9.06 -4.29 8.62
C ALA A 135 -10.55 -4.65 8.51
N LEU A 136 -11.10 -4.79 7.31
CA LEU A 136 -12.48 -5.23 7.11
C LEU A 136 -12.64 -6.72 7.42
N LEU A 137 -11.69 -7.54 6.96
CA LEU A 137 -11.68 -9.00 7.12
C LEU A 137 -11.73 -9.41 8.59
N VAL A 138 -10.84 -8.84 9.42
CA VAL A 138 -10.75 -9.25 10.83
C VAL A 138 -11.99 -8.88 11.63
N ASP A 139 -12.74 -7.86 11.22
CA ASP A 139 -13.99 -7.46 11.86
C ASP A 139 -15.22 -8.15 11.24
N GLY A 140 -15.03 -9.02 10.23
CA GLY A 140 -16.13 -9.69 9.53
C GLY A 140 -16.94 -8.77 8.61
N ALA A 141 -16.46 -7.55 8.34
CA ALA A 141 -17.21 -6.57 7.54
C ALA A 141 -17.41 -7.03 6.08
N LEU A 142 -16.51 -7.86 5.56
CA LEU A 142 -16.60 -8.43 4.20
C LEU A 142 -17.77 -9.41 4.00
N ASP A 143 -18.54 -9.72 5.05
CA ASP A 143 -19.73 -10.57 4.95
C ASP A 143 -20.96 -9.82 4.46
N ALA A 144 -20.87 -8.49 4.37
CA ALA A 144 -21.92 -7.59 3.90
C ALA A 144 -21.39 -6.63 2.83
N PRO A 145 -22.27 -5.91 2.12
CA PRO A 145 -21.85 -4.79 1.29
C PRO A 145 -21.03 -3.76 2.09
N ILE A 146 -19.94 -3.29 1.50
CA ILE A 146 -19.05 -2.32 2.14
C ILE A 146 -19.54 -0.91 1.84
N GLU A 147 -19.86 -0.17 2.89
CA GLU A 147 -20.26 1.23 2.79
C GLU A 147 -19.05 2.13 2.49
N ALA A 148 -19.21 3.08 1.57
CA ALA A 148 -18.14 4.02 1.22
C ALA A 148 -17.68 4.87 2.41
N SER A 149 -18.51 5.04 3.44
CA SER A 149 -18.16 5.76 4.67
C SER A 149 -17.35 4.93 5.66
N ASP A 150 -17.19 3.62 5.45
CA ASP A 150 -16.38 2.78 6.33
C ASP A 150 -14.90 3.13 6.16
N ARG A 151 -14.31 3.75 7.19
CA ARG A 151 -12.90 4.15 7.17
C ARG A 151 -11.93 2.98 6.95
N ARG A 152 -12.31 1.76 7.34
CA ARG A 152 -11.48 0.56 7.12
C ARG A 152 -11.32 0.25 5.64
N ALA A 153 -12.28 0.65 4.79
CA ALA A 153 -12.25 0.48 3.33
C ALA A 153 -11.30 1.45 2.62
N HIS A 154 -10.67 2.38 3.35
CA HIS A 154 -9.70 3.36 2.84
C HIS A 154 -8.33 3.22 3.51
N ALA A 155 -8.14 2.16 4.31
CA ALA A 155 -6.94 2.00 5.11
C ALA A 155 -5.80 1.28 4.37
N GLY A 156 -6.11 0.62 3.25
CA GLY A 156 -5.18 -0.24 2.52
C GLY A 156 -4.49 -1.27 3.43
N ILE A 157 -3.24 -1.60 3.09
CA ILE A 157 -2.36 -2.41 3.94
C ILE A 157 -1.64 -1.48 4.93
N SER A 158 -2.39 -1.04 5.93
CA SER A 158 -1.94 -0.04 6.91
C SER A 158 -0.66 -0.41 7.67
N CYS A 159 -0.03 0.59 8.30
CA CYS A 159 1.17 0.41 9.13
C CYS A 159 1.02 -0.75 10.11
N ARG A 160 -0.13 -0.80 10.78
CA ARG A 160 -0.41 -1.78 11.82
C ARG A 160 -0.84 -3.14 11.29
N SER A 161 -1.32 -3.21 10.06
CA SER A 161 -1.52 -4.49 9.38
C SER A 161 -0.16 -5.19 9.21
N CYS A 162 0.81 -4.51 8.58
CA CYS A 162 2.15 -5.06 8.35
C CYS A 162 2.96 -5.24 9.65
N HIS A 163 3.06 -4.20 10.47
CA HIS A 163 3.85 -4.26 11.71
C HIS A 163 3.19 -5.07 12.82
N GLY A 164 1.92 -5.46 12.65
CA GLY A 164 1.20 -6.34 13.57
C GLY A 164 1.35 -7.82 13.27
N PHE A 165 2.00 -8.21 12.16
CA PHE A 165 2.28 -9.60 11.84
C PHE A 165 3.45 -10.13 12.67
N SER A 166 3.26 -11.28 13.32
CA SER A 166 4.31 -12.02 14.03
C SER A 166 4.85 -13.21 13.25
N ALA A 167 4.11 -13.67 12.24
CA ALA A 167 4.56 -14.69 11.31
C ALA A 167 3.88 -14.51 9.96
N VAL A 168 4.57 -14.89 8.89
CA VAL A 168 4.05 -14.94 7.52
C VAL A 168 4.47 -16.25 6.88
N ASP A 169 3.67 -16.72 5.93
CA ASP A 169 3.96 -17.87 5.10
C ASP A 169 3.79 -17.49 3.62
N VAL A 170 4.58 -18.11 2.76
CA VAL A 170 4.52 -17.92 1.30
C VAL A 170 3.45 -18.80 0.65
N VAL A 171 2.88 -19.74 1.42
CA VAL A 171 1.92 -20.70 0.91
C VAL A 171 0.49 -20.20 1.10
N GLY A 172 -0.12 -19.90 -0.04
CA GLY A 172 -1.54 -19.60 -0.24
C GLY A 172 -1.95 -18.13 0.02
N ASN A 173 -3.22 -17.88 0.31
CA ASN A 173 -3.83 -16.54 0.27
C ASN A 173 -3.85 -15.82 1.63
N GLY A 174 -3.01 -14.78 1.76
CA GLY A 174 -2.96 -13.94 2.96
C GLY A 174 -2.54 -14.73 4.21
N ALA A 175 -1.57 -15.63 4.07
CA ALA A 175 -1.13 -16.48 5.18
C ALA A 175 -0.22 -15.71 6.15
N TRP A 176 -0.84 -15.04 7.11
CA TRP A 176 -0.14 -14.30 8.16
C TRP A 176 -0.75 -14.63 9.53
N THR A 177 0.03 -14.44 10.58
CA THR A 177 -0.43 -14.46 11.97
C THR A 177 -0.20 -13.09 12.57
N SER A 178 -1.25 -12.48 13.13
CA SER A 178 -1.18 -11.24 13.89
C SER A 178 -1.43 -11.51 15.37
N THR A 179 -0.49 -11.06 16.20
CA THR A 179 -0.53 -11.22 17.66
C THR A 179 -0.85 -9.94 18.40
N ARG A 180 -0.77 -8.75 17.78
CA ARG A 180 -0.87 -7.48 18.52
C ARG A 180 -1.49 -6.36 17.70
N ALA A 181 -2.65 -5.91 18.18
CA ALA A 181 -3.24 -4.63 17.82
C ALA A 181 -2.79 -3.50 18.75
N THR A 182 -1.69 -3.67 19.47
CA THR A 182 -1.32 -2.76 20.56
C THR A 182 0.06 -2.17 20.39
N PHE A 183 0.24 -1.45 19.28
CA PHE A 183 1.13 -0.28 19.31
C PHE A 183 0.44 0.79 20.18
N HIS A 184 0.80 0.84 21.45
CA HIS A 184 0.39 1.93 22.32
C HIS A 184 1.28 3.15 22.05
N CYS A 185 0.76 4.14 21.33
CA CYS A 185 1.34 5.48 21.44
C CYS A 185 0.95 6.04 22.81
N ARG A 186 1.84 5.97 23.81
CA ARG A 186 1.65 6.69 25.07
C ARG A 186 1.88 8.18 24.82
N VAL A 187 0.83 8.90 24.47
CA VAL A 187 0.83 10.37 24.48
C VAL A 187 0.90 10.82 25.95
N ARG A 188 2.08 11.17 26.47
CA ARG A 188 2.17 11.93 27.72
C ARG A 188 1.72 13.36 27.43
N ALA A 189 0.72 13.82 28.17
CA ALA A 189 -0.06 15.04 27.95
C ALA A 189 0.71 16.37 27.83
N THR A 190 2.04 16.39 27.89
CA THR A 190 2.84 17.62 27.80
C THR A 190 4.06 17.54 26.87
N ARG A 191 4.45 16.36 26.37
CA ARG A 191 5.47 16.18 25.31
C ARG A 191 5.25 14.83 24.62
N ARG A 192 5.16 14.84 23.28
CA ARG A 192 5.14 13.63 22.45
C ARG A 192 6.48 12.90 22.58
N VAL A 193 6.62 12.01 23.56
CA VAL A 193 7.81 11.17 23.72
C VAL A 193 7.42 9.72 23.45
N CYS A 194 7.75 9.26 22.24
CA CYS A 194 7.65 7.87 21.84
C CYS A 194 8.78 7.06 22.55
N ALA A 195 8.48 6.41 23.67
CA ALA A 195 9.44 5.56 24.41
C ALA A 195 9.27 4.07 24.03
N PRO A 196 10.34 3.37 23.59
CA PRO A 196 10.26 1.93 23.37
C PRO A 196 10.17 1.19 24.72
N THR A 197 9.26 0.23 24.82
CA THR A 197 9.33 -0.77 25.90
C THR A 197 10.55 -1.65 25.65
N ARG A 198 11.57 -1.48 26.51
CA ARG A 198 12.83 -2.24 26.65
C ARG A 198 13.99 -1.94 25.68
N SER A 199 14.99 -1.25 26.26
CA SER A 199 16.45 -1.38 26.08
C SER A 199 17.01 -1.51 24.65
N GLY A 200 17.33 -0.36 24.05
CA GLY A 200 18.24 -0.21 22.91
C GLY A 200 18.77 1.24 22.85
N PRO A 201 19.95 1.51 22.26
CA PRO A 201 20.68 2.76 22.44
C PRO A 201 19.99 3.97 21.78
N ARG A 202 20.24 5.12 22.39
CA ARG A 202 19.50 6.40 22.33
C ARG A 202 19.16 6.87 20.92
N ARG A 203 17.88 7.19 20.69
CA ARG A 203 17.36 7.83 19.47
C ARG A 203 17.55 9.36 19.55
N ARG A 204 17.77 9.96 18.38
CA ARG A 204 17.83 11.41 18.14
C ARG A 204 16.54 12.06 18.68
N SER A 205 16.69 13.19 19.38
CA SER A 205 15.56 13.97 19.85
C SER A 205 14.77 14.51 18.66
N CYS A 206 13.45 14.37 18.70
CA CYS A 206 12.54 15.16 17.89
C CYS A 206 12.41 16.53 18.57
N ASP A 207 13.40 17.39 18.37
CA ASP A 207 13.18 18.84 18.47
C ASP A 207 13.01 19.37 17.04
N ARG A 208 12.07 20.31 16.91
CA ARG A 208 11.50 20.88 15.67
C ARG A 208 12.50 21.20 14.56
#